data_AF-A0A829PMG1-F1
#
_entry.id   AF-A0A829PMG1-F1
#
_cell.length_a   1.000
_cell.length_b   1.000
_cell.length_c   1.000
_cell.angle_alpha   90.00
_cell.angle_beta   90.00
_cell.angle_gamma   90.00
#
_symmetry.space_group_name_H-M   'P 1'
#
loop_
_entity.id
_entity.type
_entity.pdbx_description
1 polymer ?
#
loop_
_entity_poly.entity_id
_entity_poly.type
_entity_poly.pdbx_seq_one_letter_code
_entity_poly.pdbx_strand_id
1 'polypeptide(L)' 'MVSITTETHQGTFSANGTTPAKVLVVDDESNIVELLSVSLKFQGFDVYTADSGAAALDLARTVRPTR' A
#
# COMPACT_ATOMS: atom_id res chain seq x y z
N MET A 1 -5.65 39.24 13.36
CA MET A 1 -6.54 38.07 13.30
C MET A 1 -6.24 37.35 11.99
N VAL A 2 -5.67 36.15 12.05
CA VAL A 2 -5.35 35.35 10.87
C VAL A 2 -6.53 34.41 10.64
N SER A 3 -7.28 34.63 9.57
CA SER A 3 -8.36 33.73 9.16
C SER A 3 -7.73 32.57 8.39
N ILE A 4 -7.66 31.40 9.00
CA ILE A 4 -7.33 30.16 8.30
C ILE A 4 -8.59 29.63 7.62
N THR A 5 -8.72 29.86 6.31
CA THR A 5 -9.72 29.17 5.49
C THR A 5 -9.22 27.74 5.27
N THR A 6 -9.83 26.77 5.94
CA THR A 6 -9.59 25.35 5.65
C THR A 6 -10.25 25.02 4.31
N GLU A 7 -9.48 25.12 3.22
CA GLU A 7 -9.85 24.47 1.96
C GLU A 7 -9.87 22.96 2.22
N THR A 8 -11.09 22.45 2.41
CA THR A 8 -11.33 21.02 2.50
C THR A 8 -11.16 20.49 1.08
N HIS A 9 -9.96 20.00 0.75
CA HIS A 9 -9.75 19.18 -0.44
C HIS A 9 -10.45 17.84 -0.21
N GLN A 10 -11.78 17.84 -0.31
CA GLN A 10 -12.58 16.63 -0.40
C GLN A 10 -12.29 16.01 -1.77
N GLY A 11 -11.17 15.29 -1.85
CA GLY A 11 -10.99 14.30 -2.90
C GLY A 11 -12.16 13.36 -2.82
N THR A 12 -13.06 13.46 -3.79
CA THR A 12 -14.16 12.54 -4.01
C THR A 12 -13.64 11.11 -3.97
N PHE A 13 -13.90 10.37 -2.89
CA PHE A 13 -13.79 8.92 -2.91
C PHE A 13 -14.91 8.38 -3.81
N SER A 14 -14.71 8.47 -5.12
CA SER A 14 -15.47 7.66 -6.05
C SER A 14 -15.13 6.22 -5.72
N ALA A 15 -16.00 5.56 -4.98
CA ALA A 15 -16.11 4.11 -4.93
C ALA A 15 -16.56 3.61 -6.32
N ASN A 16 -15.76 3.88 -7.35
CA ASN A 16 -15.72 3.02 -8.51
C ASN A 16 -15.26 1.68 -7.96
N GLY A 17 -16.06 0.62 -8.11
CA GLY A 17 -15.80 -0.74 -7.61
C GLY A 17 -14.51 -1.35 -8.17
N THR A 18 -13.38 -0.77 -7.81
CA THR A 18 -12.05 -1.05 -8.31
C THR A 18 -11.38 -1.88 -7.23
N THR A 19 -11.04 -3.12 -7.57
CA THR A 19 -10.27 -3.98 -6.68
C THR A 19 -9.01 -3.23 -6.24
N PRO A 20 -8.69 -3.19 -4.94
CA PRO A 20 -7.49 -2.53 -4.45
C PRO A 20 -6.25 -3.08 -5.18
N ALA A 21 -5.37 -2.17 -5.61
CA ALA A 21 -4.16 -2.56 -6.30
C ALA A 21 -3.27 -3.41 -5.38
N LYS A 22 -2.65 -4.44 -5.95
CA LYS A 22 -1.84 -5.40 -5.20
C LYS A 22 -0.39 -4.94 -5.16
N VAL A 23 0.18 -4.86 -3.97
CA VAL A 23 1.57 -4.44 -3.74
C VAL A 23 2.33 -5.53 -3.01
N LEU A 24 3.54 -5.85 -3.46
CA LEU A 24 4.46 -6.76 -2.80
C LEU A 24 5.65 -5.97 -2.24
N VAL A 25 5.79 -5.93 -0.93
CA VAL A 25 6.92 -5.32 -0.22
C VAL A 25 7.96 -6.40 0.04
N VAL A 26 9.22 -6.13 -0.34
CA VAL A 26 10.34 -7.06 -0.18
C VAL A 26 11.49 -6.33 0.50
N ASP A 27 11.78 -6.71 1.74
CA ASP A 27 12.83 -6.12 2.54
C ASP A 27 13.26 -7.16 3.61
N ASP A 28 14.54 -7.26 3.92
CA ASP A 28 15.08 -8.20 4.90
C ASP A 28 14.95 -7.71 6.35
N GLU A 29 14.60 -6.43 6.53
CA GLU A 29 14.38 -5.82 7.84
C GLU A 29 12.88 -5.81 8.22
N SER A 30 12.51 -6.61 9.23
CA SER A 30 11.09 -6.81 9.62
C SER A 30 10.36 -5.55 10.08
N ASN A 31 11.08 -4.63 10.73
CA ASN A 31 10.58 -3.31 11.14
C ASN A 31 10.19 -2.44 9.94
N ILE A 32 10.97 -2.48 8.86
CA ILE A 32 10.68 -1.73 7.62
C ILE A 32 9.47 -2.34 6.92
N VAL A 33 9.43 -3.67 6.80
CA VAL A 33 8.27 -4.39 6.23
C VAL A 33 6.98 -4.03 6.94
N GLU A 34 6.98 -4.01 8.29
CA GLU A 34 5.80 -3.68 9.09
C GLU A 34 5.34 -2.23 8.86
N LEU A 35 6.26 -1.26 8.91
CA LEU A 35 5.98 0.15 8.69
C LEU A 35 5.35 0.40 7.30
N LEU A 36 5.96 -0.15 6.25
CA LEU A 36 5.47 -0.03 4.88
C LEU A 36 4.11 -0.70 4.71
N SER A 37 3.94 -1.89 5.31
CA SER A 37 2.68 -2.63 5.23
C SER A 37 1.51 -1.86 5.85
N VAL A 38 1.71 -1.29 7.03
CA VAL A 38 0.68 -0.47 7.70
C VAL A 38 0.32 0.75 6.85
N SER A 39 1.35 1.46 6.36
CA SER A 39 1.17 2.69 5.57
C SER A 39 0.42 2.45 4.26
N LEU A 40 0.76 1.39 3.53
CA LEU A 40 0.12 1.03 2.26
C LEU A 40 -1.29 0.47 2.44
N LYS A 41 -1.53 -0.35 3.48
CA LYS A 41 -2.88 -0.81 3.82
C LYS A 41 -3.79 0.35 4.17
N PHE A 42 -3.29 1.34 4.91
CA PHE A 42 -4.04 2.55 5.24
C PHE A 42 -4.42 3.38 3.99
N GLN A 43 -3.61 3.33 2.94
CA GLN A 43 -3.91 3.95 1.64
C GLN A 43 -4.87 3.12 0.77
N GLY A 44 -5.30 1.94 1.24
CA GLY A 44 -6.27 1.09 0.55
C GLY A 44 -5.67 0.10 -0.44
N PHE A 45 -4.38 -0.21 -0.35
CA PHE A 45 -3.75 -1.27 -1.15
C PHE A 45 -3.96 -2.66 -0.54
N ASP A 46 -3.96 -3.69 -1.40
CA ASP A 46 -3.85 -5.10 -0.98
C ASP A 46 -2.37 -5.48 -0.90
N VAL A 47 -1.84 -5.58 0.33
CA VAL A 47 -0.40 -5.64 0.58
C VAL A 47 0.05 -7.04 0.98
N TYR A 48 1.06 -7.52 0.28
CA TYR A 48 1.77 -8.77 0.50
C TYR A 48 3.22 -8.46 0.88
N THR A 49 3.83 -9.32 1.69
CA THR A 49 5.18 -9.09 2.22
C THR A 49 6.06 -10.32 2.02
N ALA A 50 7.34 -10.09 1.77
CA ALA A 50 8.37 -11.13 1.78
C ALA A 50 9.63 -10.59 2.47
N ASP A 51 10.30 -11.44 3.24
CA ASP A 51 11.53 -11.14 3.98
C ASP A 51 12.81 -11.45 3.18
N SER A 52 12.64 -11.96 1.96
CA SER A 52 13.75 -12.43 1.13
C SER A 52 13.35 -12.44 -0.34
N GLY A 53 14.34 -12.31 -1.23
CA GLY A 53 14.11 -12.34 -2.67
C GLY A 53 13.51 -13.68 -3.16
N ALA A 54 13.88 -14.80 -2.55
CA ALA A 54 13.33 -16.11 -2.91
C ALA A 54 11.83 -16.19 -2.58
N ALA A 55 11.45 -15.83 -1.34
CA ALA A 55 10.05 -15.77 -0.94
C ALA A 55 9.25 -14.77 -1.79
N ALA A 56 9.87 -13.63 -2.14
CA ALA A 56 9.25 -12.62 -2.99
C ALA A 56 8.95 -13.14 -4.40
N LEU A 57 9.88 -13.88 -5.01
CA LEU A 57 9.67 -14.44 -6.35
C LEU A 57 8.55 -15.48 -6.36
N ASP A 58 8.49 -16.33 -5.35
CA ASP A 58 7.42 -17.32 -5.21
C ASP A 58 6.06 -16.65 -4.98
N LEU A 59 6.02 -15.60 -4.15
CA LEU A 59 4.81 -14.85 -3.89
C LEU A 59 4.36 -14.03 -5.10
N ALA A 60 5.29 -13.41 -5.84
CA ALA A 60 5.00 -12.63 -7.03
C ALA A 60 4.33 -13.46 -8.14
N ARG A 61 4.72 -14.73 -8.30
CA ARG A 61 4.10 -15.66 -9.26
C ARG A 61 2.63 -15.95 -8.95
N THR A 62 2.28 -15.96 -7.66
CA THR A 62 0.94 -16.29 -7.17
C THR A 62 0.06 -15.04 -7.10
N VAL A 63 0.58 -13.97 -6.52
CA VAL A 63 -0.15 -12.73 -6.24
C VAL A 63 -0.33 -11.89 -7.50
N ARG A 64 0.68 -11.90 -8.38
CA ARG A 64 0.80 -11.03 -9.56
C ARG A 64 0.55 -9.57 -9.19
N PRO A 65 1.42 -8.98 -8.33
CA PRO A 65 1.30 -7.58 -7.96
C PRO A 65 1.36 -6.69 -9.20
N THR A 66 0.57 -5.63 -9.20
CA THR A 66 0.52 -4.67 -10.31
C THR A 66 1.80 -3.84 -10.32
N ARG A 67 2.27 -3.48 -11.52
CA ARG A 67 3.48 -2.67 -11.73
C ARG A 67 3.25 -1.21 -11.35
#